data_AF-J9C4T4-F1
#
_entry.id   AF-J9C4T4-F1
#
_cell.length_a   1.000
_cell.length_b   1.000
_cell.length_c   1.000
_cell.angle_alpha   90.00
_cell.angle_beta   90.00
_cell.angle_gamma   90.00
#
_symmetry.space_group_name_H-M   'P 1'
#
loop_
_entity.id
_entity.type
_entity.pdbx_description
1 polymer ?
#
loop_
_entity_poly.entity_id
_entity_poly.type
_entity_poly.pdbx_seq_one_letter_code
_entity_poly.pdbx_strand_id
1 'polypeptide(L)'
;MKQVTKGEWVVRRVDYVDETNRKVYFMASGFNKGEDPYNQHYCRINLDGTGFTDLTPGNGNHRVSFSKDREYFTDVYSRPDLPAVSLLRQLDKPSRVVELQKADISDLVATGWQMPEVFCAKGRDGKTDIWGNIYRPSNFDASRSYPVVEMIYAGPHDSHVDKDFKAAHHLLSKLVELGFIVVSIDGMGTCNRSKAFHDVCWKNIKDAGFPDRIAWIKA
;
A
#
# COMPACT_ATOMS: atom_id res chain seq x y z
N MET A 1 5.21 -30.27 10.30
CA MET A 1 4.66 -28.90 10.13
C MET A 1 3.51 -28.96 9.14
N LYS A 2 2.37 -28.32 9.44
CA LYS A 2 1.22 -28.20 8.51
C LYS A 2 1.14 -26.76 8.00
N GLN A 3 1.01 -26.58 6.70
CA GLN A 3 0.81 -25.27 6.07
C GLN A 3 -0.57 -24.70 6.45
N VAL A 4 -0.61 -23.44 6.90
CA VAL A 4 -1.85 -22.75 7.29
C VAL A 4 -2.39 -21.88 6.17
N THR A 5 -1.54 -21.09 5.51
CA THR A 5 -1.94 -20.17 4.42
C THR A 5 -1.44 -20.65 3.06
N LYS A 6 -2.16 -20.31 1.99
CA LYS A 6 -1.77 -20.60 0.60
C LYS A 6 -2.32 -19.53 -0.35
N GLY A 7 -1.62 -19.29 -1.46
CA GLY A 7 -2.01 -18.39 -2.53
C GLY A 7 -0.89 -17.44 -2.94
N GLU A 8 -1.14 -16.67 -4.00
CA GLU A 8 -0.19 -15.70 -4.59
C GLU A 8 -0.24 -14.35 -3.86
N TRP A 9 -0.01 -14.37 -2.55
CA TRP A 9 -0.06 -13.20 -1.67
C TRP A 9 0.88 -13.42 -0.48
N VAL A 10 1.18 -12.37 0.28
CA VAL A 10 2.19 -12.41 1.35
C VAL A 10 1.59 -12.16 2.73
N VAL A 11 1.99 -12.97 3.71
CA VAL A 11 1.81 -12.63 5.13
C VAL A 11 2.86 -11.57 5.48
N ARG A 12 2.42 -10.42 6.00
CA ARG A 12 3.28 -9.30 6.40
C ARG A 12 3.83 -9.50 7.80
N ARG A 13 2.97 -9.90 8.74
CA ARG A 13 3.33 -10.23 10.13
C ARG A 13 2.20 -11.01 10.80
N VAL A 14 2.54 -11.91 11.71
CA VAL A 14 1.59 -12.51 12.65
C VAL A 14 1.36 -11.53 13.79
N ASP A 15 0.12 -11.24 14.13
CA ASP A 15 -0.26 -10.32 15.22
C ASP A 15 -0.65 -11.08 16.49
N TYR A 16 -1.51 -12.08 16.36
CA TYR A 16 -2.06 -12.81 17.50
C TYR A 16 -2.44 -14.25 17.14
N VAL A 17 -2.17 -15.18 18.04
CA VAL A 17 -2.60 -16.58 17.95
C VAL A 17 -3.55 -16.85 19.11
N ASP A 18 -4.79 -17.17 18.77
CA ASP A 18 -5.81 -17.62 19.71
C ASP A 18 -5.76 -19.15 19.76
N GLU A 19 -5.01 -19.69 20.73
CA GLU A 19 -4.84 -21.13 20.88
C GLU A 19 -6.14 -21.83 21.29
N THR A 20 -6.97 -21.16 22.10
CA THR A 20 -8.24 -21.69 22.60
C THR A 20 -9.22 -21.92 21.46
N ASN A 21 -9.41 -20.92 20.59
CA ASN A 21 -10.31 -21.02 19.45
C ASN A 21 -9.61 -21.52 18.18
N ARG A 22 -8.31 -21.84 18.25
CA ARG A 22 -7.46 -22.29 17.14
C ARG A 22 -7.48 -21.37 15.93
N LYS A 23 -7.31 -20.06 16.14
CA LYS A 23 -7.26 -19.05 15.08
C LYS A 23 -5.94 -18.30 15.10
N VAL A 24 -5.48 -17.83 13.94
CA VAL A 24 -4.37 -16.88 13.83
C VAL A 24 -4.84 -15.62 13.11
N TYR A 25 -4.41 -14.48 13.64
CA TYR A 25 -4.67 -13.16 13.13
C TYR A 25 -3.35 -12.53 12.67
N PHE A 26 -3.36 -11.90 11.50
CA PHE A 26 -2.14 -11.47 10.83
C PHE A 26 -2.43 -10.34 9.85
N MET A 27 -1.40 -9.53 9.55
CA MET A 27 -1.46 -8.62 8.42
C MET A 27 -1.04 -9.38 7.15
N ALA A 28 -1.74 -9.16 6.04
CA ALA A 28 -1.40 -9.71 4.73
C ALA A 28 -1.57 -8.65 3.62
N SER A 29 -0.97 -8.87 2.46
CA SER A 29 -1.15 -8.01 1.29
C SER A 29 -1.16 -8.82 -0.02
N GLY A 30 -1.75 -8.25 -1.06
CA GLY A 30 -1.72 -8.80 -2.43
C GLY A 30 -2.76 -9.87 -2.75
N PHE A 31 -3.70 -10.18 -1.84
CA PHE A 31 -4.77 -11.14 -2.12
C PHE A 31 -6.00 -10.52 -2.79
N ASN A 32 -6.20 -9.20 -2.67
CA ASN A 32 -7.26 -8.46 -3.36
C ASN A 32 -6.84 -8.12 -4.79
N LYS A 33 -7.63 -8.55 -5.77
CA LYS A 33 -7.39 -8.24 -7.18
C LYS A 33 -7.83 -6.82 -7.49
N GLY A 34 -7.03 -6.08 -8.26
CA GLY A 34 -7.33 -4.70 -8.65
C GLY A 34 -6.94 -3.66 -7.60
N GLU A 35 -6.28 -4.08 -6.52
CA GLU A 35 -5.68 -3.19 -5.54
C GLU A 35 -4.17 -3.18 -5.67
N ASP A 36 -3.54 -2.13 -5.13
CA ASP A 36 -2.10 -2.10 -4.95
C ASP A 36 -1.69 -3.30 -4.07
N PRO A 37 -0.83 -4.22 -4.55
CA PRO A 37 -0.51 -5.46 -3.84
C PRO A 37 0.30 -5.24 -2.56
N TYR A 38 0.74 -4.01 -2.30
CA TYR A 38 1.39 -3.61 -1.05
C TYR A 38 0.40 -3.16 0.03
N ASN A 39 -0.86 -2.89 -0.32
CA ASN A 39 -1.90 -2.55 0.65
C ASN A 39 -2.06 -3.67 1.67
N GLN A 40 -1.91 -3.33 2.94
CA GLN A 40 -2.02 -4.30 4.03
C GLN A 40 -3.45 -4.35 4.54
N HIS A 41 -3.91 -5.56 4.81
CA HIS A 41 -5.21 -5.86 5.42
C HIS A 41 -4.99 -6.72 6.67
N TYR A 42 -5.89 -6.59 7.64
CA TYR A 42 -5.91 -7.44 8.82
C TYR A 42 -6.81 -8.65 8.56
N CYS A 43 -6.23 -9.84 8.64
CA CYS A 43 -6.87 -11.08 8.26
C CYS A 43 -6.89 -12.07 9.42
N ARG A 44 -7.76 -13.08 9.29
CA ARG A 44 -7.86 -14.22 10.20
C ARG A 44 -8.00 -15.52 9.42
N ILE A 45 -7.44 -16.59 9.95
CA ILE A 45 -7.63 -17.96 9.45
C ILE A 45 -7.60 -18.96 10.61
N ASN A 46 -8.24 -20.12 10.45
CA ASN A 46 -8.13 -21.21 11.40
C ASN A 46 -6.73 -21.85 11.29
N LEU A 47 -6.17 -22.37 12.39
CA LEU A 47 -4.85 -23.02 12.42
C LEU A 47 -4.79 -24.31 11.59
N ASP A 48 -5.92 -24.83 11.12
CA ASP A 48 -5.95 -25.94 10.15
C ASP A 48 -5.91 -25.51 8.69
N GLY A 49 -5.92 -24.20 8.43
CA GLY A 49 -5.88 -23.55 7.12
C GLY A 49 -7.23 -23.24 6.48
N THR A 50 -8.34 -23.39 7.22
CA THR A 50 -9.69 -23.08 6.74
C THR A 50 -10.18 -21.70 7.21
N GLY A 51 -11.26 -21.19 6.59
CA GLY A 51 -11.96 -20.01 7.11
C GLY A 51 -11.20 -18.68 7.00
N PHE A 52 -10.37 -18.51 5.95
CA PHE A 52 -9.72 -17.22 5.68
C PHE A 52 -10.76 -16.10 5.58
N THR A 53 -10.56 -15.03 6.34
CA THR A 53 -11.44 -13.86 6.41
C THR A 53 -10.60 -12.59 6.40
N ASP A 54 -10.91 -11.66 5.49
CA ASP A 54 -10.43 -10.28 5.55
C ASP A 54 -11.33 -9.48 6.52
N LEU A 55 -10.73 -8.94 7.58
CA LEU A 55 -11.43 -8.17 8.61
C LEU A 55 -11.47 -6.67 8.28
N THR A 56 -10.76 -6.25 7.24
CA THR A 56 -10.62 -4.88 6.77
C THR A 56 -10.76 -4.82 5.24
N PRO A 57 -11.94 -5.10 4.68
CA PRO A 57 -12.13 -5.26 3.22
C PRO A 57 -12.21 -3.94 2.44
N GLY A 58 -11.83 -2.82 3.05
CA GLY A 58 -11.81 -1.54 2.34
C GLY A 58 -10.68 -1.53 1.32
N ASN A 59 -10.87 -0.89 0.17
CA ASN A 59 -9.74 -0.73 -0.76
C ASN A 59 -8.79 0.34 -0.22
N GLY A 60 -7.68 -0.07 0.37
CA GLY A 60 -6.61 0.81 0.83
C GLY A 60 -5.63 0.11 1.75
N ASN A 61 -4.66 0.86 2.25
CA ASN A 61 -3.73 0.35 3.24
C ASN A 61 -4.28 0.54 4.65
N HIS A 62 -4.37 -0.54 5.42
CA HIS A 62 -5.00 -0.56 6.74
C HIS A 62 -3.99 -0.56 7.89
N ARG A 63 -4.32 0.19 8.94
CA ARG A 63 -3.63 0.18 10.23
C ARG A 63 -4.64 -0.11 11.34
N VAL A 64 -4.38 -1.16 12.10
CA VAL A 64 -5.26 -1.60 13.19
C VAL A 64 -4.67 -1.31 14.56
N SER A 65 -5.52 -0.94 15.52
CA SER A 65 -5.18 -0.81 16.95
C SER A 65 -6.30 -1.39 17.79
N PHE A 66 -5.96 -2.14 18.84
CA PHE A 66 -6.92 -2.94 19.60
C PHE A 66 -7.29 -2.30 20.94
N SER A 67 -8.54 -2.51 21.33
CA SER A 67 -8.97 -2.42 22.73
C SER A 67 -8.16 -3.41 23.59
N LYS A 68 -8.12 -3.16 24.91
CA LYS A 68 -7.32 -3.96 25.86
C LYS A 68 -7.69 -5.45 25.84
N ASP A 69 -8.96 -5.75 25.69
CA ASP A 69 -9.52 -7.11 25.61
C ASP A 69 -9.63 -7.65 24.18
N ARG A 70 -9.22 -6.85 23.18
CA ARG A 70 -9.27 -7.16 21.73
C ARG A 70 -10.68 -7.45 21.20
N GLU A 71 -11.75 -7.12 21.93
CA GLU A 71 -13.12 -7.32 21.43
C GLU A 71 -13.41 -6.35 20.26
N TYR A 72 -12.84 -5.14 20.36
CA TYR A 72 -12.92 -4.10 19.33
C TYR A 72 -11.54 -3.69 18.84
N PHE A 73 -11.50 -3.17 17.62
CA PHE A 73 -10.31 -2.53 17.07
C PHE A 73 -10.70 -1.33 16.21
N THR A 74 -9.82 -0.32 16.22
CA THR A 74 -9.88 0.77 15.24
C THR A 74 -9.15 0.34 13.97
N ASP A 75 -9.78 0.56 12.83
CA ASP A 75 -9.21 0.38 11.50
C ASP A 75 -9.11 1.77 10.84
N VAL A 76 -7.89 2.23 10.64
CA VAL A 76 -7.61 3.47 9.90
C VAL A 76 -7.03 3.07 8.56
N TYR A 77 -7.73 3.41 7.49
CA TYR A 77 -7.29 3.10 6.14
C TYR A 77 -7.30 4.31 5.23
N SER A 78 -6.39 4.29 4.27
CA SER A 78 -6.22 5.36 3.29
C SER A 78 -5.51 4.82 2.05
N ARG A 79 -5.38 5.68 1.04
CA ARG A 79 -4.46 5.52 -0.08
C ARG A 79 -3.83 6.89 -0.36
N PRO A 80 -2.76 6.98 -1.16
CA PRO A 80 -2.23 8.29 -1.57
C PRO A 80 -3.31 9.20 -2.16
N ASP A 81 -4.29 8.63 -2.86
CA ASP A 81 -5.42 9.29 -3.51
C ASP A 81 -6.74 9.25 -2.70
N LEU A 82 -6.72 8.78 -1.46
CA LEU A 82 -7.91 8.64 -0.61
C LEU A 82 -7.60 9.08 0.83
N PRO A 83 -8.13 10.22 1.30
CA PRO A 83 -8.00 10.68 2.68
C PRO A 83 -8.43 9.62 3.69
N ALA A 84 -7.79 9.65 4.87
CA ALA A 84 -7.98 8.60 5.86
C ALA A 84 -9.42 8.49 6.37
N VAL A 85 -9.88 7.25 6.49
CA VAL A 85 -11.16 6.89 7.11
C VAL A 85 -10.86 6.05 8.34
N SER A 86 -11.43 6.44 9.47
CA SER A 86 -11.30 5.75 10.75
C SER A 86 -12.60 5.04 11.08
N LEU A 87 -12.50 3.74 11.34
CA LEU A 87 -13.63 2.86 11.64
C LEU A 87 -13.40 2.16 12.98
N LEU A 88 -14.47 1.90 13.72
CA LEU A 88 -14.49 0.96 14.83
C LEU A 88 -15.13 -0.34 14.37
N ARG A 89 -14.46 -1.46 14.64
CA ARG A 89 -14.91 -2.81 14.23
C ARG A 89 -14.91 -3.75 15.43
N GLN A 90 -15.81 -4.72 15.43
CA GLN A 90 -15.84 -5.80 16.41
C GLN A 90 -15.17 -7.05 15.82
N LEU A 91 -14.21 -7.65 16.53
CA LEU A 91 -13.33 -8.70 16.00
C LEU A 91 -14.09 -9.97 15.58
N ASP A 92 -15.03 -10.42 16.41
CA ASP A 92 -15.84 -11.63 16.14
C ASP A 92 -17.10 -11.37 15.30
N LYS A 93 -17.41 -10.10 15.01
CA LYS A 93 -18.55 -9.70 14.17
C LYS A 93 -18.09 -8.68 13.13
N PRO A 94 -17.35 -9.10 12.08
CA PRO A 94 -16.70 -8.18 11.14
C PRO A 94 -17.68 -7.26 10.39
N SER A 95 -18.95 -7.63 10.29
CA SER A 95 -20.02 -6.81 9.71
C SER A 95 -20.46 -5.64 10.60
N ARG A 96 -20.12 -5.64 11.89
CA ARG A 96 -20.38 -4.51 12.78
C ARG A 96 -19.26 -3.49 12.64
N VAL A 97 -19.57 -2.45 11.88
CA VAL A 97 -18.65 -1.35 11.57
C VAL A 97 -19.35 -0.04 11.93
N VAL A 98 -18.64 0.82 12.65
CA VAL A 98 -19.05 2.20 12.94
C VAL A 98 -18.01 3.14 12.35
N GLU A 99 -18.43 4.08 11.52
CA GLU A 99 -17.55 5.15 11.07
C GLU A 99 -17.31 6.13 12.21
N LEU A 100 -16.03 6.33 12.56
CA LEU A 100 -15.63 7.27 13.60
C LEU A 100 -15.35 8.64 12.98
N GLN A 101 -14.63 8.67 11.86
CA GLN A 101 -14.22 9.90 11.19
C GLN A 101 -13.82 9.64 9.74
N LYS A 102 -14.10 10.61 8.87
CA LYS A 102 -13.44 10.79 7.57
C LYS A 102 -12.61 12.06 7.62
N ALA A 103 -11.38 12.00 7.11
CA ALA A 103 -10.55 13.19 6.98
C ALA A 103 -11.19 14.14 5.95
N ASP A 104 -11.54 15.35 6.40
CA ASP A 104 -11.95 16.45 5.52
C ASP A 104 -10.70 17.21 5.07
N ILE A 105 -10.53 17.30 3.76
CA ILE A 105 -9.41 17.98 3.11
C ILE A 105 -9.87 19.15 2.24
N SER A 106 -11.11 19.62 2.40
CA SER A 106 -11.69 20.69 1.59
C SER A 106 -10.84 21.97 1.63
N ASP A 107 -10.39 22.39 2.81
CA ASP A 107 -9.51 23.55 2.97
C ASP A 107 -8.17 23.37 2.26
N LEU A 108 -7.61 22.15 2.26
CA LEU A 108 -6.36 21.84 1.55
C LEU A 108 -6.56 21.90 0.03
N VAL A 109 -7.63 21.29 -0.48
CA VAL A 109 -7.97 21.35 -1.91
C VAL A 109 -8.23 22.79 -2.35
N ALA A 110 -8.84 23.61 -1.49
CA ALA A 110 -9.09 25.02 -1.76
C ALA A 110 -7.80 25.85 -1.94
N THR A 111 -6.64 25.38 -1.48
CA THR A 111 -5.34 26.05 -1.75
C THR A 111 -4.80 25.77 -3.15
N GLY A 112 -5.48 24.94 -3.95
CA GLY A 112 -4.97 24.42 -5.23
C GLY A 112 -4.13 23.16 -5.09
N TRP A 113 -4.00 22.60 -3.89
CA TRP A 113 -3.28 21.34 -3.66
C TRP A 113 -3.84 20.22 -4.55
N GLN A 114 -2.94 19.46 -5.17
CA GLN A 114 -3.31 18.35 -6.05
C GLN A 114 -3.26 17.02 -5.30
N MET A 115 -4.35 16.25 -5.41
CA MET A 115 -4.37 14.87 -4.94
C MET A 115 -3.32 14.04 -5.69
N PRO A 116 -2.49 13.23 -4.98
CA PRO A 116 -1.63 12.26 -5.64
C PRO A 116 -2.43 11.29 -6.51
N GLU A 117 -1.84 10.90 -7.62
CA GLU A 117 -2.40 9.90 -8.53
C GLU A 117 -1.70 8.56 -8.25
N VAL A 118 -2.48 7.53 -7.90
CA VAL A 118 -1.98 6.15 -7.85
C VAL A 118 -1.99 5.59 -9.26
N PHE A 119 -0.83 5.15 -9.74
CA PHE A 119 -0.64 4.71 -11.11
C PHE A 119 -0.05 3.30 -11.18
N CYS A 120 -0.50 2.53 -12.16
CA CYS A 120 -0.04 1.17 -12.41
C CYS A 120 0.27 0.99 -13.90
N ALA A 121 1.48 0.53 -14.20
CA ALA A 121 1.89 0.16 -15.55
C ALA A 121 2.65 -1.17 -15.53
N LYS A 122 2.83 -1.75 -16.72
CA LYS A 122 3.61 -2.97 -16.87
C LYS A 122 5.10 -2.68 -16.69
N GLY A 123 5.77 -3.56 -15.95
CA GLY A 123 7.22 -3.57 -15.80
C GLY A 123 7.92 -4.03 -17.08
N ARG A 124 9.24 -4.22 -16.99
CA ARG A 124 10.11 -4.56 -18.13
C ARG A 124 9.71 -5.85 -18.88
N ASP A 125 8.97 -6.73 -18.22
CA ASP A 125 8.52 -8.01 -18.76
C ASP A 125 7.20 -7.91 -19.53
N GLY A 126 6.58 -6.72 -19.56
CA GLY A 126 5.28 -6.48 -20.19
C GLY A 126 4.10 -7.16 -19.48
N LYS A 127 4.31 -7.77 -18.30
CA LYS A 127 3.33 -8.63 -17.62
C LYS A 127 3.08 -8.20 -16.18
N THR A 128 4.14 -7.96 -15.43
CA THR A 128 4.09 -7.65 -14.00
C THR A 128 3.59 -6.21 -13.81
N ASP A 129 2.58 -6.06 -12.97
CA ASP A 129 2.08 -4.74 -12.57
C ASP A 129 3.02 -4.08 -11.57
N ILE A 130 3.45 -2.87 -11.93
CA ILE A 130 4.32 -2.00 -11.14
C ILE A 130 3.52 -0.78 -10.71
N TRP A 131 3.35 -0.65 -9.40
CA TRP A 131 2.55 0.39 -8.77
C TRP A 131 3.43 1.53 -8.28
N GLY A 132 2.93 2.74 -8.42
CA GLY A 132 3.62 3.96 -8.05
C GLY A 132 2.64 5.12 -7.84
N ASN A 133 3.20 6.27 -7.48
CA ASN A 133 2.44 7.49 -7.27
C ASN A 133 3.01 8.61 -8.14
N ILE A 134 2.14 9.48 -8.64
CA ILE A 134 2.48 10.71 -9.34
C ILE A 134 1.99 11.89 -8.50
N TYR A 135 2.87 12.87 -8.28
CA TYR A 135 2.59 14.08 -7.53
C TYR A 135 2.82 15.29 -8.43
N ARG A 136 1.80 16.15 -8.53
CA ARG A 136 1.78 17.28 -9.44
C ARG A 136 1.78 18.60 -8.66
N PRO A 137 2.41 19.67 -9.18
CA PRO A 137 2.42 20.98 -8.53
C PRO A 137 1.00 21.52 -8.28
N SER A 138 0.81 22.31 -7.22
CA SER A 138 -0.48 22.96 -6.95
C SER A 138 -0.97 23.87 -8.08
N ASN A 139 -0.06 24.35 -8.94
CA ASN A 139 -0.34 25.12 -10.14
C ASN A 139 -0.20 24.32 -11.45
N PHE A 140 -0.41 23.00 -11.40
CA PHE A 140 -0.30 22.12 -12.56
C PHE A 140 -1.23 22.55 -13.71
N ASP A 141 -0.66 22.60 -14.91
CA ASP A 141 -1.32 22.93 -16.16
C ASP A 141 -0.94 21.88 -17.20
N ALA A 142 -1.94 21.11 -17.65
CA ALA A 142 -1.73 20.01 -18.58
C ALA A 142 -1.21 20.44 -19.96
N SER A 143 -1.25 21.74 -20.29
CA SER A 143 -0.71 22.29 -21.54
C SER A 143 0.80 22.55 -21.48
N ARG A 144 1.43 22.43 -20.30
CA ARG A 144 2.85 22.72 -20.06
C ARG A 144 3.66 21.45 -19.83
N SER A 145 4.95 21.53 -20.13
CA SER A 145 5.94 20.50 -19.80
C SER A 145 6.61 20.80 -18.47
N TYR A 146 6.86 19.75 -17.67
CA TYR A 146 7.49 19.84 -16.37
C TYR A 146 8.69 18.87 -16.30
N PRO A 147 9.78 19.25 -15.61
CA PRO A 147 10.83 18.29 -15.27
C PRO A 147 10.29 17.23 -14.30
N VAL A 148 10.68 15.98 -14.51
CA VAL A 148 10.27 14.84 -13.67
C VAL A 148 11.42 14.44 -12.75
N VAL A 149 11.13 14.25 -11.46
CA VAL A 149 12.06 13.69 -10.48
C VAL A 149 11.50 12.40 -9.93
N GLU A 150 12.25 11.31 -10.03
CA GLU A 150 11.91 10.08 -9.32
C GLU A 150 12.46 10.11 -7.90
N MET A 151 11.58 9.97 -6.91
CA MET A 151 11.95 9.70 -5.53
C MET A 151 12.20 8.20 -5.37
N ILE A 152 13.46 7.81 -5.47
CA ILE A 152 13.87 6.40 -5.56
C ILE A 152 14.47 5.89 -4.25
N TYR A 153 13.94 4.76 -3.79
CA TYR A 153 14.71 3.74 -3.09
C TYR A 153 14.46 2.39 -3.78
N ALA A 154 15.53 1.61 -3.92
CA ALA A 154 15.53 0.38 -4.72
C ALA A 154 16.10 -0.84 -3.97
N GLY A 155 16.37 -0.70 -2.68
CA GLY A 155 16.94 -1.79 -1.88
C GLY A 155 15.95 -2.94 -1.66
N PRO A 156 16.44 -4.20 -1.65
CA PRO A 156 15.60 -5.38 -1.56
C PRO A 156 15.01 -5.64 -0.17
N HIS A 157 15.34 -4.83 0.84
CA HIS A 157 14.91 -5.09 2.21
C HIS A 157 13.54 -4.47 2.54
N ASP A 158 13.01 -3.59 1.70
CA ASP A 158 11.68 -2.99 1.91
C ASP A 158 11.02 -2.52 0.59
N SER A 159 9.84 -1.90 0.68
CA SER A 159 9.08 -1.21 -0.37
C SER A 159 8.79 0.21 0.09
N HIS A 160 8.91 1.21 -0.78
CA HIS A 160 9.09 2.61 -0.37
C HIS A 160 8.07 3.57 -0.95
N VAL A 161 7.25 3.13 -1.90
CA VAL A 161 6.15 3.94 -2.39
C VAL A 161 5.13 4.11 -1.28
N ASP A 162 4.71 5.35 -1.06
CA ASP A 162 3.68 5.66 -0.06
C ASP A 162 2.38 4.90 -0.38
N LYS A 163 1.82 4.25 0.65
CA LYS A 163 0.52 3.56 0.57
C LYS A 163 -0.58 4.25 1.37
N ASP A 164 -0.22 5.26 2.14
CA ASP A 164 -1.15 6.02 2.96
C ASP A 164 -1.27 7.46 2.45
N PHE A 165 -2.43 8.06 2.72
CA PHE A 165 -2.65 9.49 2.46
C PHE A 165 -1.67 10.35 3.26
N LYS A 166 -1.08 11.34 2.59
CA LYS A 166 -0.26 12.38 3.21
C LYS A 166 -0.60 13.73 2.60
N ALA A 167 -1.10 14.65 3.43
CA ALA A 167 -1.33 16.04 3.01
C ALA A 167 -0.03 16.73 2.59
N ALA A 168 1.09 16.39 3.25
CA ALA A 168 2.42 16.84 2.88
C ALA A 168 3.47 15.78 3.17
N HIS A 169 4.47 15.69 2.29
CA HIS A 169 5.63 14.84 2.44
C HIS A 169 6.89 15.71 2.51
N HIS A 170 7.67 15.56 3.58
CA HIS A 170 8.78 16.46 3.94
C HIS A 170 9.80 16.78 2.84
N LEU A 171 10.16 15.80 1.99
CA LEU A 171 11.03 16.00 0.82
C LEU A 171 10.25 16.25 -0.47
N LEU A 172 9.37 15.32 -0.82
CA LEU A 172 8.61 15.33 -2.07
C LEU A 172 7.78 16.61 -2.26
N SER A 173 7.02 17.07 -1.25
CA SER A 173 6.16 18.25 -1.42
C SER A 173 6.94 19.52 -1.73
N LYS A 174 8.19 19.64 -1.27
CA LYS A 174 9.04 20.78 -1.60
C LYS A 174 9.43 20.79 -3.08
N LEU A 175 9.76 19.63 -3.64
CA LEU A 175 10.08 19.50 -5.06
C LEU A 175 8.85 19.74 -5.94
N VAL A 176 7.70 19.21 -5.53
CA VAL A 176 6.42 19.43 -6.20
C VAL A 176 6.10 20.93 -6.31
N GLU A 177 6.21 21.67 -5.21
CA GLU A 177 5.91 23.11 -5.20
C GLU A 177 7.00 23.97 -5.85
N LEU A 178 8.20 23.43 -6.09
CA LEU A 178 9.21 24.05 -6.96
C LEU A 178 8.92 23.88 -8.46
N GLY A 179 7.84 23.19 -8.82
CA GLY A 179 7.42 22.98 -10.20
C GLY A 179 7.95 21.70 -10.84
N PHE A 180 8.37 20.71 -10.05
CA PHE A 180 8.68 19.37 -10.57
C PHE A 180 7.43 18.47 -10.51
N ILE A 181 7.27 17.58 -11.48
CA ILE A 181 6.45 16.39 -11.26
C ILE A 181 7.32 15.39 -10.52
N VAL A 182 6.85 14.92 -9.36
CA VAL A 182 7.58 13.90 -8.60
C VAL A 182 6.87 12.56 -8.74
N VAL A 183 7.63 11.51 -8.99
CA VAL A 183 7.11 10.14 -9.10
C VAL A 183 7.82 9.21 -8.13
N SER A 184 7.15 8.15 -7.68
CA SER A 184 7.75 7.11 -6.83
C SER A 184 7.25 5.74 -7.24
N ILE A 185 8.14 4.77 -7.35
CA ILE A 185 7.86 3.44 -7.92
C ILE A 185 8.57 2.34 -7.11
N ASP A 186 7.90 1.21 -6.88
CA ASP A 186 8.49 -0.02 -6.37
C ASP A 186 8.61 -1.06 -7.49
N GLY A 187 9.73 -1.02 -8.22
CA GLY A 187 10.07 -1.95 -9.30
C GLY A 187 10.40 -3.37 -8.81
N MET A 188 10.56 -4.32 -9.73
CA MET A 188 10.93 -5.70 -9.35
C MET A 188 12.27 -5.73 -8.62
N GLY A 189 12.35 -6.53 -7.56
CA GLY A 189 13.49 -6.60 -6.64
C GLY A 189 13.22 -5.97 -5.26
N THR A 190 12.22 -5.11 -5.12
CA THR A 190 11.79 -4.62 -3.79
C THR A 190 11.10 -5.74 -2.99
N CYS A 191 11.03 -5.57 -1.67
CA CYS A 191 10.44 -6.56 -0.76
C CYS A 191 8.90 -6.60 -0.88
N ASN A 192 8.24 -7.38 -0.03
CA ASN A 192 6.79 -7.30 0.22
C ASN A 192 5.90 -7.78 -0.95
N ARG A 193 6.49 -8.45 -1.94
CA ARG A 193 5.84 -9.18 -3.03
C ARG A 193 6.32 -10.63 -3.05
N SER A 194 5.90 -11.39 -4.06
CA SER A 194 6.31 -12.79 -4.21
C SER A 194 7.82 -12.95 -4.30
N LYS A 195 8.32 -14.14 -3.98
CA LYS A 195 9.74 -14.47 -4.13
C LYS A 195 10.24 -14.22 -5.56
N ALA A 196 9.45 -14.54 -6.57
CA ALA A 196 9.82 -14.30 -7.96
C ALA A 196 9.99 -12.81 -8.28
N PHE A 197 9.17 -11.93 -7.68
CA PHE A 197 9.31 -10.48 -7.81
C PHE A 197 10.58 -9.98 -7.10
N HIS A 198 10.86 -10.50 -5.90
CA HIS A 198 12.00 -10.11 -5.06
C HIS A 198 13.36 -10.61 -5.61
N ASP A 199 13.40 -11.83 -6.14
CA ASP A 199 14.63 -12.48 -6.61
C ASP A 199 15.24 -11.84 -7.87
N VAL A 200 14.55 -10.90 -8.53
CA VAL A 200 15.07 -10.20 -9.72
C VAL A 200 16.43 -9.54 -9.46
N CYS A 201 16.68 -9.06 -8.23
CA CYS A 201 17.97 -8.48 -7.84
C CYS A 201 18.88 -9.45 -7.05
N TRP A 202 18.51 -10.74 -6.92
CA TRP A 202 19.32 -11.73 -6.20
C TRP A 202 20.69 -11.91 -6.88
N LYS A 203 21.76 -11.68 -6.14
CA LYS A 203 23.14 -11.63 -6.65
C LYS A 203 23.35 -10.64 -7.81
N ASN A 204 22.41 -9.70 -8.01
CA ASN A 204 22.40 -8.71 -9.08
C ASN A 204 21.77 -7.40 -8.59
N ILE A 205 22.27 -6.87 -7.47
CA ILE A 205 21.68 -5.67 -6.82
C ILE A 205 21.71 -4.43 -7.70
N LYS A 206 22.58 -4.38 -8.72
CA LYS A 206 22.60 -3.29 -9.72
C LYS A 206 21.32 -3.23 -10.56
N ASP A 207 20.57 -4.32 -10.65
CA ASP A 207 19.30 -4.34 -11.37
C ASP A 207 18.25 -3.58 -10.58
N ALA A 208 17.90 -4.07 -9.37
CA ALA A 208 17.04 -3.41 -8.38
C ALA A 208 15.84 -2.64 -8.97
N GLY A 209 15.21 -3.18 -10.02
CA GLY A 209 14.02 -2.58 -10.62
C GLY A 209 14.31 -1.47 -11.63
N PHE A 210 15.57 -1.14 -11.95
CA PHE A 210 15.92 0.03 -12.76
C PHE A 210 15.29 0.02 -14.16
N PRO A 211 15.31 -1.09 -14.93
CA PRO A 211 14.55 -1.18 -16.17
C PRO A 211 13.02 -1.03 -16.01
N ASP A 212 12.45 -1.43 -14.86
CA ASP A 212 11.01 -1.24 -14.61
C ASP A 212 10.67 0.23 -14.44
N ARG A 213 11.52 0.98 -13.73
CA ARG A 213 11.37 2.43 -13.52
C ARG A 213 11.41 3.19 -14.84
N ILE A 214 12.34 2.82 -15.73
CA ILE A 214 12.42 3.41 -17.08
C ILE A 214 11.15 3.11 -17.88
N ALA A 215 10.64 1.87 -17.84
CA ALA A 215 9.43 1.49 -18.55
C ALA A 215 8.20 2.24 -18.03
N TRP A 216 8.05 2.30 -16.71
CA TRP A 216 6.95 2.97 -16.03
C TRP A 216 6.93 4.48 -16.30
N ILE A 217 8.08 5.16 -16.28
CA ILE A 217 8.17 6.61 -16.54
C ILE A 217 7.76 6.97 -17.99
N LYS A 218 7.84 6.02 -18.93
CA LYS A 218 7.46 6.21 -20.33
C LYS A 218 6.00 5.86 -20.64
N ALA A 219 5.31 5.20 -19.70
CA ALA A 219 3.97 4.63 -19.90
C ALA A 219 2.87 5.71 -19.93
#